data_AF-A0A7C0ZWT0-F1
#
_entry.id   AF-A0A7C0ZWT0-F1
#
_cell.length_a   1.000
_cell.length_b   1.000
_cell.length_c   1.000
_cell.angle_alpha   90.00
_cell.angle_beta   90.00
_cell.angle_gamma   90.00
#
_symmetry.space_group_name_H-M   'P 1'
#
loop_
_entity.id
_entity.type
_entity.pdbx_description
1 polymer ?
#
loop_
_entity_poly.entity_id
_entity_poly.type
_entity_poly.pdbx_seq_one_letter_code
_entity_poly.pdbx_strand_id
1 'polypeptide(L)'
;GSILSLFFGAEEKEISPEVRQRVDETVKSWVDGGKAELLPGVLFIDDVHMLDIEAFSFLSRAMESELAPIIILASNRGFTKIRGTDIVSPHGLPRDLLDRLLIIKTRQYTRDEIKEILKIRAKEDKIELSEDALEKLADYGVKESLRYAAQLMIPAKIIAQRENKSKVDAVAVEEAAKLFLSMSGSAKYLREMEEAFLK
;
A
#
# COMPACT_ATOMS: atom_id res chain seq x y z
N GLY A 1 13.80 23.22 23.32
CA GLY A 1 13.88 21.76 23.14
C GLY A 1 15.18 21.29 23.73
N SER A 2 15.15 20.39 24.71
CA SER A 2 16.34 19.93 25.43
C SER A 2 17.01 18.76 24.69
N ILE A 3 18.34 18.75 24.72
CA ILE A 3 19.28 17.74 24.18
C ILE A 3 18.86 16.30 24.54
N LEU A 4 18.10 16.13 25.63
CA LEU A 4 17.51 14.86 26.08
C LEU A 4 16.59 14.19 25.06
N SER A 5 15.87 14.97 24.24
CA SER A 5 14.95 14.44 23.21
C SER A 5 15.65 13.79 22.01
N LEU A 6 16.94 14.09 21.81
CA LEU A 6 17.71 13.57 20.68
C LEU A 6 18.36 12.19 20.98
N PHE A 7 18.56 11.86 22.25
CA PHE A 7 19.35 10.68 22.67
C PHE A 7 18.53 9.50 23.21
N PHE A 8 17.28 9.71 23.65
CA PHE A 8 16.47 8.66 24.30
C PHE A 8 15.18 8.30 23.59
N GLY A 9 14.98 8.76 22.35
CA GLY A 9 13.69 8.68 21.69
C GLY A 9 12.70 9.63 22.37
N ALA A 10 11.94 10.38 21.59
CA ALA A 10 10.75 11.00 22.15
C ALA A 10 9.86 9.85 22.61
N GLU A 11 9.62 9.70 23.92
CA GLU A 11 8.43 8.97 24.36
C GLU A 11 7.24 9.61 23.62
N GLU A 12 6.60 8.85 22.73
CA GLU A 12 5.37 9.27 22.08
C GLU A 12 4.32 9.45 23.17
N LYS A 13 4.23 10.66 23.72
CA LYS A 13 3.17 11.02 24.65
C LYS A 13 1.90 11.16 23.85
N GLU A 14 0.92 10.31 24.14
CA GLU A 14 -0.44 10.48 23.66
C GLU A 14 -0.91 11.92 23.95
N ILE A 15 -1.46 12.58 22.92
CA ILE A 15 -2.02 13.91 23.08
C ILE A 15 -3.28 13.78 23.93
N SER A 16 -3.26 14.40 25.11
CA SER A 16 -4.35 14.30 26.07
C SER A 16 -5.66 14.88 25.51
N PRO A 17 -6.82 14.36 25.96
CA PRO A 17 -8.13 14.88 25.53
C PRO A 17 -8.29 16.37 25.78
N GLU A 18 -7.74 16.92 26.87
CA GLU A 18 -7.83 18.34 27.20
C GLU A 18 -7.06 19.21 26.20
N VAL A 19 -5.91 18.74 25.72
CA VAL A 19 -5.13 19.44 24.69
C VAL A 19 -5.89 19.42 23.36
N ARG A 20 -6.46 18.26 22.98
CA ARG A 20 -7.27 18.15 21.75
C ARG A 20 -8.47 19.09 21.78
N GLN A 21 -9.24 19.07 22.88
CA GLN A 21 -10.40 19.94 23.04
C GLN A 21 -10.02 21.43 22.96
N ARG A 22 -8.93 21.84 23.61
CA ARG A 22 -8.45 23.22 23.55
C ARG A 22 -8.07 23.64 22.13
N VAL A 23 -7.44 22.73 21.37
CA VAL A 23 -7.11 22.96 19.96
C VAL A 23 -8.38 23.08 19.13
N ASP A 24 -9.35 22.18 19.32
CA ASP A 24 -10.64 22.19 18.60
C ASP A 24 -11.41 23.50 18.83
N GLU A 25 -11.48 23.97 20.08
CA GLU A 25 -12.10 25.26 20.44
C GLU A 25 -11.39 26.45 19.77
N THR A 26 -10.05 26.42 19.75
CA THR A 26 -9.24 27.48 19.13
C THR A 26 -9.43 27.51 17.61
N VAL A 27 -9.39 26.35 16.96
CA VAL A 27 -9.61 26.21 15.51
C VAL A 27 -11.02 26.69 15.16
N LYS A 28 -12.03 26.26 15.92
CA LYS A 28 -13.42 26.70 15.72
C LYS A 28 -13.55 28.22 15.83
N SER A 29 -12.94 28.85 16.84
CA SER A 29 -12.95 30.32 16.97
C SER A 29 -12.31 31.04 15.78
N TRP A 30 -11.24 30.48 15.21
CA TRP A 30 -10.58 31.08 14.05
C TRP A 30 -11.42 30.93 12.78
N VAL A 31 -12.11 29.81 12.61
CA VAL A 31 -13.03 29.58 11.50
C VAL A 31 -14.24 30.51 11.60
N ASP A 32 -14.92 30.53 12.75
CA ASP A 32 -16.09 31.39 12.99
C ASP A 32 -15.74 32.89 12.87
N GLY A 33 -14.52 33.26 13.26
CA GLY A 33 -14.00 34.62 13.16
C GLY A 33 -13.45 35.00 11.78
N GLY A 34 -13.50 34.12 10.79
CA GLY A 34 -12.98 34.35 9.43
C GLY A 34 -11.45 34.52 9.35
N LYS A 35 -10.72 34.09 10.39
CA LYS A 35 -9.24 34.11 10.44
C LYS A 35 -8.62 32.89 9.77
N ALA A 36 -9.38 31.80 9.68
CA ALA A 36 -8.97 30.55 9.07
C ALA A 36 -10.13 29.93 8.30
N GLU A 37 -9.80 29.07 7.35
CA GLU A 37 -10.74 28.20 6.64
C GLU A 37 -10.33 26.76 6.90
N LEU A 38 -11.31 25.86 7.02
CA LEU A 38 -11.05 24.45 7.22
C LEU A 38 -11.20 23.70 5.90
N LEU A 39 -10.09 23.11 5.44
CA LEU A 39 -10.06 22.31 4.23
C LEU A 39 -10.12 20.83 4.59
N PRO A 40 -11.18 20.08 4.21
CA PRO A 40 -11.26 18.66 4.48
C PRO A 40 -10.20 17.91 3.67
N GLY A 41 -9.41 17.10 4.37
CA GLY A 41 -8.38 16.26 3.76
C GLY A 41 -8.93 14.94 3.22
N VAL A 42 -8.00 14.04 2.86
CA VAL A 42 -8.30 12.66 2.49
C VAL A 42 -7.55 11.72 3.44
N LEU A 43 -8.29 10.80 4.06
CA LEU A 43 -7.72 9.70 4.84
C LEU A 43 -7.82 8.41 4.02
N PHE A 44 -6.67 7.90 3.57
CA PHE A 44 -6.59 6.62 2.86
C PHE A 44 -6.13 5.52 3.80
N ILE A 45 -6.92 4.45 3.91
CA ILE A 45 -6.60 3.25 4.69
C ILE A 45 -6.54 2.06 3.74
N ASP A 46 -5.33 1.55 3.51
CA ASP A 46 -5.12 0.30 2.76
C ASP A 46 -5.29 -0.92 3.67
N ASP A 47 -5.61 -2.07 3.07
CA ASP A 47 -5.83 -3.34 3.76
C ASP A 47 -6.80 -3.22 4.97
N VAL A 48 -7.91 -2.50 4.80
CA VAL A 48 -8.87 -2.17 5.87
C VAL A 48 -9.39 -3.38 6.66
N HIS A 49 -9.42 -4.56 6.04
CA HIS A 49 -9.80 -5.83 6.67
C HIS A 49 -8.89 -6.24 7.85
N MET A 50 -7.76 -5.57 8.04
CA MET A 50 -6.84 -5.77 9.15
C MET A 50 -7.26 -5.01 10.42
N LEU A 51 -8.23 -4.09 10.34
CA LEU A 51 -8.80 -3.39 11.50
C LEU A 51 -9.72 -4.31 12.30
N ASP A 52 -9.82 -4.04 13.61
CA ASP A 52 -10.73 -4.70 14.53
C ASP A 52 -12.05 -3.93 14.69
N ILE A 53 -12.98 -4.54 15.42
CA ILE A 53 -14.31 -3.98 15.65
C ILE A 53 -14.27 -2.65 16.43
N GLU A 54 -13.32 -2.47 17.35
CA GLU A 54 -13.14 -1.21 18.06
C GLU A 54 -12.71 -0.08 17.12
N ALA A 55 -11.75 -0.35 16.23
CA ALA A 55 -11.30 0.61 15.22
C ALA A 55 -12.43 1.00 14.25
N PHE A 56 -13.27 0.03 13.82
CA PHE A 56 -14.43 0.35 12.99
C PHE A 56 -15.48 1.17 13.72
N SER A 57 -15.68 0.92 15.02
CA SER A 57 -16.58 1.72 15.85
C SER A 57 -16.08 3.16 15.97
N PHE A 58 -14.76 3.33 16.14
CA PHE A 58 -14.13 4.65 16.13
C PHE A 58 -14.30 5.36 14.77
N LEU A 59 -14.02 4.68 13.66
CA LEU A 59 -14.18 5.24 12.31
C LEU A 59 -15.63 5.66 12.04
N SER A 60 -16.60 4.82 12.43
CA SER A 60 -18.02 5.12 12.24
C SER A 60 -18.43 6.39 12.99
N ARG A 61 -17.93 6.58 14.22
CA ARG A 61 -18.15 7.81 14.99
C ARG A 61 -17.41 9.00 14.38
N ALA A 62 -16.19 8.81 13.89
CA ALA A 62 -15.41 9.87 13.27
C ALA A 62 -16.05 10.36 11.96
N MET A 63 -16.69 9.47 11.19
CA MET A 63 -17.44 9.81 9.98
C MET A 63 -18.69 10.66 10.23
N GLU A 64 -19.22 10.67 11.46
CA GLU A 64 -20.36 11.50 11.84
C GLU A 64 -19.96 12.93 12.24
N SER A 65 -18.66 13.20 12.36
CA SER A 65 -18.13 14.54 12.63
C SER A 65 -18.29 15.45 11.40
N GLU A 66 -18.71 16.69 11.62
CA GLU A 66 -18.78 17.72 10.56
C GLU A 66 -17.41 18.00 9.91
N LEU A 67 -16.33 17.76 10.65
CA LEU A 67 -14.96 18.00 10.20
C LEU A 67 -14.28 16.72 9.66
N ALA A 68 -15.05 15.66 9.41
CA ALA A 68 -14.51 14.41 8.92
C ALA A 68 -13.88 14.59 7.53
N PRO A 69 -12.63 14.12 7.31
CA PRO A 69 -12.04 14.09 5.97
C PRO A 69 -12.79 13.10 5.08
N ILE A 70 -12.53 13.15 3.77
CA ILE A 70 -12.96 12.09 2.86
C ILE A 70 -12.19 10.81 3.21
N ILE A 71 -12.91 9.76 3.60
CA ILE A 71 -12.32 8.47 3.96
C ILE A 71 -12.36 7.54 2.75
N ILE A 72 -11.20 7.04 2.33
CA ILE A 72 -11.06 6.05 1.26
C ILE A 72 -10.51 4.77 1.88
N LEU A 73 -11.29 3.70 1.78
CA LEU A 73 -10.93 2.38 2.29
C LEU A 73 -10.59 1.46 1.11
N ALA A 74 -9.47 0.76 1.18
CA ALA A 74 -9.10 -0.27 0.21
C ALA A 74 -9.04 -1.65 0.85
N SER A 75 -9.57 -2.65 0.14
CA SER A 75 -9.50 -4.06 0.53
C SER A 75 -9.28 -4.93 -0.69
N ASN A 76 -8.38 -5.90 -0.54
CA ASN A 76 -8.14 -6.99 -1.49
C ASN A 76 -8.85 -8.29 -1.08
N ARG A 77 -9.66 -8.28 -0.01
CA ARG A 77 -10.41 -9.44 0.49
C ARG A 77 -11.87 -9.39 0.05
N GLY A 78 -12.39 -10.53 -0.42
CA GLY A 78 -13.80 -10.70 -0.77
C GLY A 78 -14.68 -10.84 0.47
N PHE A 79 -14.71 -12.02 1.08
CA PHE A 79 -15.32 -12.26 2.40
C PHE A 79 -14.21 -12.62 3.39
N THR A 80 -14.22 -12.00 4.56
CA THR A 80 -13.29 -12.33 5.64
C THR A 80 -13.91 -12.05 7.00
N LYS A 81 -13.34 -12.65 8.03
CA LYS A 81 -13.74 -12.46 9.42
C LYS A 81 -13.41 -11.03 9.87
N ILE A 82 -14.36 -10.35 10.51
CA ILE A 82 -14.10 -9.06 11.17
C ILE A 82 -13.24 -9.35 12.41
N ARG A 83 -12.04 -8.78 12.49
CA ARG A 83 -11.12 -9.07 13.59
C ARG A 83 -11.75 -8.65 14.92
N GLY A 84 -11.58 -9.49 15.94
CA GLY A 84 -12.23 -9.33 17.24
C GLY A 84 -13.63 -9.95 17.36
N THR A 85 -14.19 -10.51 16.28
CA THR A 85 -15.53 -11.15 16.30
C THR A 85 -15.54 -12.47 15.54
N ASP A 86 -16.57 -13.31 15.68
CA ASP A 86 -16.80 -14.52 14.88
C ASP A 86 -17.55 -14.31 13.56
N ILE A 87 -17.78 -13.05 13.17
CA ILE A 87 -18.63 -12.69 12.04
C ILE A 87 -17.79 -12.60 10.76
N VAL A 88 -18.24 -13.28 9.70
CA VAL A 88 -17.69 -13.15 8.35
C VAL A 88 -18.54 -12.16 7.55
N SER A 89 -17.89 -11.18 6.92
CA SER A 89 -18.55 -10.08 6.22
C SER A 89 -17.80 -9.71 4.93
N PRO A 90 -18.47 -9.12 3.92
CA PRO A 90 -17.78 -8.54 2.77
C PRO A 90 -16.68 -7.58 3.21
N HIS A 91 -15.50 -7.75 2.63
CA HIS A 91 -14.29 -6.96 2.88
C HIS A 91 -13.82 -6.94 4.34
N GLY A 92 -14.39 -7.76 5.23
CA GLY A 92 -14.08 -7.75 6.66
C GLY A 92 -14.65 -6.54 7.40
N LEU A 93 -15.66 -5.88 6.83
CA LEU A 93 -16.25 -4.66 7.37
C LEU A 93 -17.58 -4.94 8.11
N PRO A 94 -17.91 -4.20 9.18
CA PRO A 94 -19.24 -4.24 9.77
C PRO A 94 -20.34 -3.82 8.77
N ARG A 95 -21.53 -4.41 8.90
CA ARG A 95 -22.64 -4.20 7.96
C ARG A 95 -23.12 -2.76 7.94
N ASP A 96 -23.19 -2.14 9.11
CA ASP A 96 -23.56 -0.73 9.31
C ASP A 96 -22.60 0.24 8.61
N LEU A 97 -21.30 -0.09 8.57
CA LEU A 97 -20.33 0.68 7.80
C LEU A 97 -20.52 0.43 6.30
N LEU A 98 -20.66 -0.83 5.87
CA LEU A 98 -20.87 -1.17 4.46
C LEU A 98 -22.07 -0.46 3.83
N ASP A 99 -23.18 -0.35 4.56
CA ASP A 99 -24.39 0.32 4.09
C ASP A 99 -24.20 1.84 3.85
N ARG A 100 -23.13 2.43 4.40
CA ARG A 100 -22.78 3.86 4.25
C ARG A 100 -21.70 4.12 3.20
N LEU A 101 -21.11 3.08 2.60
CA LEU A 101 -19.98 3.21 1.68
C LEU A 101 -20.39 3.18 0.19
N LEU A 102 -19.71 3.98 -0.62
CA LEU A 102 -19.72 3.85 -2.08
C LEU A 102 -18.61 2.89 -2.51
N ILE A 103 -18.97 1.74 -3.06
CA ILE A 103 -18.01 0.70 -3.45
C ILE A 103 -17.61 0.88 -4.93
N ILE A 104 -16.33 1.15 -5.16
CA ILE A 104 -15.73 1.20 -6.49
C ILE A 104 -14.90 -0.07 -6.70
N LYS A 105 -15.18 -0.81 -7.78
CA LYS A 105 -14.42 -2.01 -8.15
C LYS A 105 -13.30 -1.64 -9.12
N THR A 106 -12.10 -2.14 -8.85
CA THR A 106 -11.00 -2.10 -9.82
C THR A 106 -11.00 -3.38 -10.66
N ARG A 107 -10.42 -3.31 -11.86
CA ARG A 107 -10.18 -4.48 -12.70
C ARG A 107 -8.68 -4.74 -12.78
N GLN A 108 -8.33 -5.97 -13.16
CA GLN A 108 -6.96 -6.28 -13.50
C GLN A 108 -6.53 -5.51 -14.75
N TYR A 109 -5.26 -5.12 -14.77
CA TYR A 109 -4.64 -4.51 -15.94
C TYR A 109 -4.44 -5.56 -17.02
N THR A 110 -4.61 -5.14 -18.27
CA THR A 110 -4.21 -5.92 -19.44
C THR A 110 -2.69 -5.92 -19.60
N ARG A 111 -2.14 -6.84 -20.40
CA ARG A 111 -0.70 -6.89 -20.68
C ARG A 111 -0.17 -5.58 -21.25
N ASP A 112 -0.92 -4.94 -22.15
CA ASP A 112 -0.53 -3.68 -22.77
C ASP A 112 -0.52 -2.51 -21.76
N GLU A 113 -1.50 -2.47 -20.86
CA GLU A 113 -1.52 -1.50 -19.75
C GLU A 113 -0.35 -1.72 -18.78
N ILE A 114 -0.03 -2.98 -18.45
CA ILE A 114 1.14 -3.32 -17.63
C ILE A 114 2.42 -2.83 -18.30
N LYS A 115 2.58 -3.09 -19.60
CA LYS A 115 3.74 -2.65 -20.38
C LYS A 115 3.90 -1.13 -20.32
N GLU A 116 2.82 -0.37 -20.52
CA GLU A 116 2.86 1.09 -20.47
C GLU A 116 3.18 1.61 -19.06
N ILE A 117 2.61 1.02 -18.00
CA ILE A 117 2.93 1.38 -16.62
C ILE A 117 4.43 1.14 -16.33
N LEU A 118 4.97 0.00 -16.75
CA LEU A 118 6.39 -0.34 -16.57
C LEU A 118 7.29 0.63 -17.34
N LYS A 119 6.89 1.04 -18.54
CA LYS A 119 7.61 2.04 -19.34
C LYS A 119 7.66 3.40 -18.64
N ILE A 120 6.53 3.86 -18.08
CA ILE A 120 6.47 5.10 -17.30
C ILE A 120 7.36 5.00 -16.06
N ARG A 121 7.30 3.86 -15.33
CA ARG A 121 8.13 3.62 -14.15
C ARG A 121 9.61 3.58 -14.46
N ALA A 122 10.02 2.90 -15.53
CA ALA A 122 11.41 2.87 -15.97
C ALA A 122 11.93 4.28 -16.30
N LYS A 123 11.09 5.12 -16.92
CA LYS A 123 11.44 6.53 -17.18
C LYS A 123 11.63 7.33 -15.88
N GLU A 124 10.72 7.18 -14.92
CA GLU A 124 10.80 7.86 -13.62
C GLU A 124 12.06 7.44 -12.84
N ASP A 125 12.35 6.14 -12.82
CA ASP A 125 13.50 5.55 -12.13
C ASP A 125 14.82 5.68 -12.92
N LYS A 126 14.79 6.34 -14.09
CA LYS A 126 15.93 6.53 -15.00
C LYS A 126 16.63 5.21 -15.32
N ILE A 127 15.85 4.24 -15.77
CA ILE A 127 16.28 2.91 -16.20
C ILE A 127 16.03 2.81 -17.71
N GLU A 128 17.10 2.69 -18.49
CA GLU A 128 16.97 2.45 -19.93
C GLU A 128 16.68 0.97 -20.17
N LEU A 129 15.44 0.66 -20.58
CA LEU A 129 15.01 -0.70 -20.91
C LEU A 129 15.01 -0.90 -22.43
N SER A 130 15.50 -2.04 -22.91
CA SER A 130 15.29 -2.46 -24.29
C SER A 130 13.84 -2.91 -24.50
N GLU A 131 13.41 -2.98 -25.75
CA GLU A 131 12.03 -3.39 -26.05
C GLU A 131 11.79 -4.84 -25.62
N ASP A 132 12.77 -5.73 -25.83
CA ASP A 132 12.72 -7.12 -25.37
C ASP A 132 12.70 -7.23 -23.83
N ALA A 133 13.45 -6.39 -23.12
CA ALA A 133 13.37 -6.33 -21.65
C ALA A 133 11.98 -5.90 -21.18
N LEU A 134 11.40 -4.89 -21.83
CA LEU A 134 10.07 -4.39 -21.50
C LEU A 134 8.98 -5.42 -21.79
N GLU A 135 9.06 -6.15 -22.91
CA GLU A 135 8.17 -7.28 -23.20
C GLU A 135 8.28 -8.37 -22.13
N LYS A 136 9.51 -8.72 -21.72
CA LYS A 136 9.74 -9.74 -20.69
C LYS A 136 9.20 -9.32 -19.33
N LEU A 137 9.41 -8.06 -18.93
CA LEU A 137 8.86 -7.52 -17.69
C LEU A 137 7.32 -7.50 -17.72
N ALA A 138 6.70 -7.20 -18.87
CA ALA A 138 5.26 -7.28 -19.03
C ALA A 138 4.74 -8.72 -18.85
N ASP A 139 5.45 -9.72 -19.40
CA ASP A 139 5.12 -11.14 -19.19
C ASP A 139 5.19 -11.52 -17.70
N TYR A 140 6.23 -11.10 -16.98
CA TYR A 140 6.30 -11.29 -15.53
C TYR A 140 5.21 -10.54 -14.76
N GLY A 141 4.81 -9.36 -15.26
CA GLY A 141 3.72 -8.57 -14.69
C GLY A 141 2.37 -9.27 -14.77
N VAL A 142 2.10 -9.94 -15.88
CA VAL A 142 0.89 -10.77 -16.09
C VAL A 142 0.97 -12.08 -15.31
N LYS A 143 2.11 -12.77 -15.38
CA LYS A 143 2.28 -14.10 -14.78
C LYS A 143 2.33 -14.06 -13.25
N GLU A 144 2.98 -13.04 -12.68
CA GLU A 144 3.24 -12.95 -11.23
C GLU A 144 2.51 -11.75 -10.62
N SER A 145 3.02 -10.53 -10.84
CA SER A 145 2.33 -9.28 -10.48
C SER A 145 3.07 -8.08 -11.07
N LEU A 146 2.35 -6.98 -11.31
CA LEU A 146 2.95 -5.71 -11.71
C LEU A 146 3.99 -5.20 -10.69
N ARG A 147 3.74 -5.42 -9.39
CA ARG A 147 4.68 -5.04 -8.32
C ARG A 147 6.01 -5.78 -8.47
N TYR A 148 5.96 -7.09 -8.68
CA TYR A 148 7.16 -7.90 -8.87
C TYR A 148 7.92 -7.49 -10.12
N ALA A 149 7.24 -7.32 -11.26
CA ALA A 149 7.86 -6.86 -12.49
C ALA A 149 8.55 -5.49 -12.31
N ALA A 150 7.91 -4.54 -11.64
CA ALA A 150 8.52 -3.24 -11.37
C ALA A 150 9.76 -3.35 -10.45
N GLN A 151 9.70 -4.20 -9.42
CA GLN A 151 10.83 -4.44 -8.53
C GLN A 151 12.02 -5.10 -9.22
N LEU A 152 11.80 -5.95 -10.22
CA LEU A 152 12.88 -6.60 -10.99
C LEU A 152 13.73 -5.62 -11.81
N MET A 153 13.22 -4.44 -12.15
CA MET A 153 13.95 -3.47 -12.97
C MET A 153 15.25 -3.01 -12.31
N ILE A 154 15.27 -2.86 -10.98
CA ILE A 154 16.46 -2.39 -10.25
C ILE A 154 17.56 -3.47 -10.23
N PRO A 155 17.30 -4.72 -9.79
CA PRO A 155 18.28 -5.79 -9.92
C PRO A 155 18.76 -6.01 -11.36
N ALA A 156 17.86 -5.98 -12.35
CA ALA A 156 18.22 -6.14 -13.75
C ALA A 156 19.16 -5.00 -14.24
N LYS A 157 18.94 -3.76 -13.79
CA LYS A 157 19.86 -2.63 -14.03
C LYS A 157 21.24 -2.89 -13.44
N ILE A 158 21.32 -3.38 -12.20
CA ILE A 158 22.60 -3.67 -11.55
C ILE A 158 23.34 -4.78 -12.30
N ILE A 159 22.63 -5.82 -12.76
CA ILE A 159 23.19 -6.91 -13.57
C ILE A 159 23.74 -6.36 -14.89
N ALA A 160 22.93 -5.60 -15.63
CA ALA A 160 23.37 -4.99 -16.89
C ALA A 160 24.60 -4.08 -16.71
N GLN A 161 24.65 -3.29 -15.63
CA GLN A 161 25.81 -2.46 -15.30
C GLN A 161 27.07 -3.27 -15.01
N ARG A 162 26.97 -4.41 -14.33
CA ARG A 162 28.12 -5.32 -14.11
C ARG A 162 28.66 -5.88 -15.42
N GLU A 163 27.80 -6.07 -16.41
CA GLU A 163 28.17 -6.48 -17.77
C GLU A 163 28.59 -5.30 -18.67
N ASN A 164 28.76 -4.09 -18.12
CA ASN A 164 29.07 -2.86 -18.84
C ASN A 164 28.04 -2.47 -19.92
N LYS A 165 26.79 -2.90 -19.77
CA LYS A 165 25.68 -2.51 -20.64
C LYS A 165 25.04 -1.22 -20.10
N SER A 166 24.78 -0.26 -20.99
CA SER A 166 24.06 0.98 -20.63
C SER A 166 22.55 0.77 -20.54
N LYS A 167 22.03 -0.28 -21.17
CA LYS A 167 20.62 -0.61 -21.32
C LYS A 167 20.34 -1.99 -20.75
N VAL A 168 19.24 -2.15 -20.03
CA VAL A 168 18.77 -3.44 -19.53
C VAL A 168 18.15 -4.21 -20.69
N ASP A 169 18.62 -5.43 -20.90
CA ASP A 169 18.10 -6.37 -21.90
C ASP A 169 17.27 -7.50 -21.26
N ALA A 170 16.62 -8.32 -22.07
CA ALA A 170 15.83 -9.44 -21.56
C ALA A 170 16.67 -10.45 -20.74
N VAL A 171 17.96 -10.61 -21.06
CA VAL A 171 18.86 -11.52 -20.36
C VAL A 171 19.06 -11.07 -18.91
N ALA A 172 19.34 -9.79 -18.69
CA ALA A 172 19.47 -9.22 -17.35
C ALA A 172 18.18 -9.34 -16.52
N VAL A 173 17.01 -9.18 -17.17
CA VAL A 173 15.70 -9.37 -16.52
C VAL A 173 15.49 -10.84 -16.12
N GLU A 174 15.85 -11.79 -16.99
CA GLU A 174 15.75 -13.22 -16.67
C GLU A 174 16.72 -13.64 -15.57
N GLU A 175 17.93 -13.11 -15.56
CA GLU A 175 18.88 -13.35 -14.48
C GLU A 175 18.38 -12.79 -13.15
N ALA A 176 17.84 -11.57 -13.15
CA ALA A 176 17.18 -11.00 -11.98
C ALA A 176 16.04 -11.91 -11.48
N ALA A 177 15.19 -12.41 -12.37
CA ALA A 177 14.07 -13.28 -12.01
C ALA A 177 14.51 -14.66 -11.46
N LYS A 178 15.69 -15.15 -11.83
CA LYS A 178 16.27 -16.38 -11.25
C LYS A 178 16.74 -16.16 -9.81
N LEU A 179 17.25 -14.98 -9.50
CA LEU A 179 17.81 -14.64 -8.19
C LEU A 179 16.73 -14.17 -7.20
N PHE A 180 15.72 -13.45 -7.68
CA PHE A 180 14.68 -12.84 -6.86
C PHE A 180 13.33 -13.51 -7.15
N LEU A 181 12.91 -14.40 -6.26
CA LEU A 181 11.63 -15.12 -6.40
C LEU A 181 10.43 -14.17 -6.21
N SER A 182 9.36 -14.40 -6.98
CA SER A 182 8.05 -13.81 -6.73
C SER A 182 7.43 -14.38 -5.43
N MET A 183 6.39 -13.72 -4.91
CA MET A 183 5.63 -14.25 -3.76
C MET A 183 5.09 -15.66 -4.02
N SER A 184 4.52 -15.89 -5.21
CA SER A 184 4.04 -17.19 -5.69
C SER A 184 5.17 -18.21 -5.80
N GLY A 185 6.31 -17.80 -6.36
CA GLY A 185 7.51 -18.64 -6.47
C GLY A 185 8.07 -19.05 -5.11
N SER A 186 8.16 -18.11 -4.17
CA SER A 186 8.61 -18.34 -2.79
C SER A 186 7.66 -19.29 -2.04
N ALA A 187 6.35 -19.08 -2.13
CA ALA A 187 5.36 -19.96 -1.52
C ALA A 187 5.35 -21.37 -2.12
N LYS A 188 5.73 -21.53 -3.39
CA LYS A 188 5.91 -22.84 -4.03
C LYS A 188 7.19 -23.52 -3.55
N TYR A 189 8.30 -22.79 -3.55
CA TYR A 189 9.59 -23.27 -3.06
C TYR A 189 9.49 -23.78 -1.61
N LEU A 190 8.85 -23.02 -0.73
CA LEU A 190 8.65 -23.44 0.67
C LEU A 190 7.85 -24.74 0.77
N ARG A 191 6.78 -24.91 -0.01
CA ARG A 191 5.98 -26.16 -0.03
C ARG A 191 6.77 -27.37 -0.53
N GLU A 192 7.61 -27.18 -1.53
CA GLU A 192 8.49 -28.26 -2.05
C GLU A 192 9.60 -28.61 -1.04
N MET A 193 10.08 -27.62 -0.29
CA MET A 193 11.09 -27.83 0.75
C MET A 193 10.53 -28.32 2.08
N GLU A 194 9.23 -28.14 2.37
CA GLU A 194 8.58 -28.71 3.56
C GLU A 194 8.76 -30.24 3.60
N GLU A 195 8.78 -30.92 2.45
CA GLU A 195 9.08 -32.37 2.37
C GLU A 195 10.54 -32.70 2.77
N ALA A 196 11.47 -31.78 2.58
CA ALA A 196 12.89 -31.92 2.93
C ALA A 196 13.23 -31.38 4.34
N PHE A 197 12.38 -30.53 4.91
CA PHE A 197 12.63 -29.81 6.18
C PHE A 197 11.82 -30.28 7.39
N LEU A 198 10.98 -31.32 7.30
CA LEU A 198 10.28 -31.81 8.50
C LEU A 198 11.19 -32.74 9.32
N LYS A 199 11.54 -32.47 10.59
CA LYS A 199 10.95 -31.61 11.63
C LYS A 199 11.94 -30.61 12.23
#